data_AF-A0A1V9ZQL3-F1
#
_entry.id   AF-A0A1V9ZQL3-F1
#
_cell.length_a   1.000
_cell.length_b   1.000
_cell.length_c   1.000
_cell.angle_alpha   90.00
_cell.angle_beta   90.00
_cell.angle_gamma   90.00
#
_symmetry.space_group_name_H-M   'P 1'
#
loop_
_entity.id
_entity.type
_entity.pdbx_description
1 polymer ?
#
loop_
_entity_poly.entity_id
_entity_poly.type
_entity_poly.pdbx_seq_one_letter_code
_entity_poly.pdbx_strand_id
1 'polypeptide(L)'
;MSVDPYLVGTWESTEGFGNTALDWSEDVKANKAVLRLEFLSSGIVRFSIEKSTKKYAHVLPPESTFDCNDQHTLIAMHGDTSGLVWHYQKEDDKNLRLRLVGAKKFARCKGVDVIYLQRVQ
;
A
#
# COMPACT_ATOMS: atom_id res chain seq x y z
N MET A 1 -16.83 -8.62 6.55
CA MET A 1 -15.62 -7.79 6.46
C MET A 1 -14.68 -8.26 7.55
N SER A 2 -13.51 -8.76 7.19
CA SER A 2 -12.51 -9.25 8.14
C SER A 2 -11.36 -8.27 8.14
N VAL A 3 -11.10 -7.63 9.28
CA VAL A 3 -9.97 -6.72 9.45
C VAL A 3 -8.96 -7.38 10.37
N ASP A 4 -7.69 -7.36 9.99
CA ASP A 4 -6.62 -7.78 10.87
C ASP A 4 -6.30 -6.66 11.88
N PRO A 5 -6.46 -6.88 13.20
CA PRO A 5 -6.15 -5.88 14.22
C PRO A 5 -4.71 -5.37 14.14
N TYR A 6 -3.78 -6.18 13.61
CA TYR A 6 -2.41 -5.76 13.40
C TYR A 6 -2.31 -4.58 12.43
N LEU A 7 -3.14 -4.49 11.39
CA LEU A 7 -3.05 -3.41 10.41
C LEU A 7 -3.62 -2.10 10.95
N VAL A 8 -4.53 -2.14 11.92
CA VAL A 8 -5.24 -0.96 12.42
C VAL A 8 -4.26 0.09 12.96
N GLY A 9 -4.37 1.33 12.48
CA GLY A 9 -3.47 2.44 12.80
C GLY A 9 -2.80 3.02 11.55
N THR A 10 -1.85 3.93 11.79
CA THR A 10 -1.16 4.69 10.74
C THR A 10 0.21 4.10 10.43
N TRP A 11 0.52 3.98 9.16
CA TRP A 11 1.76 3.43 8.63
C TRP A 11 2.37 4.36 7.59
N GLU A 12 3.69 4.53 7.65
CA GLU A 12 4.44 5.35 6.69
C GLU A 12 5.56 4.55 6.03
N SER A 13 5.73 4.70 4.72
CA SER A 13 6.84 4.08 4.01
C SER A 13 8.18 4.62 4.46
N THR A 14 9.12 3.73 4.74
CA THR A 14 10.51 4.05 5.08
C THR A 14 11.44 3.77 3.91
N GLU A 15 11.18 2.71 3.16
CA GLU A 15 11.96 2.28 2.00
C GLU A 15 11.10 1.47 1.02
N GLY A 16 11.58 1.33 -0.21
CA GLY A 16 10.95 0.46 -1.19
C GLY A 16 11.91 -0.04 -2.25
N PHE A 17 11.54 -1.15 -2.88
CA PHE A 17 12.29 -1.82 -3.94
C PHE A 17 11.34 -2.39 -4.96
N GLY A 18 11.84 -2.67 -6.17
CA GLY A 18 11.08 -3.38 -7.19
C GLY A 18 10.91 -2.58 -8.47
N ASN A 19 9.97 -3.03 -9.29
CA ASN A 19 9.78 -2.56 -10.66
C ASN A 19 8.30 -2.55 -11.10
N THR A 20 7.35 -2.36 -10.19
CA THR A 20 6.02 -1.97 -10.67
C THR A 20 6.14 -0.61 -11.31
N ALA A 21 5.61 -0.45 -12.53
CA ALA A 21 5.67 0.81 -13.28
C ALA A 21 4.66 1.84 -12.72
N LEU A 22 4.54 1.95 -11.40
CA LEU A 22 3.66 2.91 -10.73
C LEU A 22 4.46 4.13 -10.31
N ASP A 23 4.09 5.29 -10.84
CA ASP A 23 4.84 6.54 -10.64
C ASP A 23 5.02 6.92 -9.15
N TRP A 24 4.01 6.67 -8.32
CA TRP A 24 4.10 6.98 -6.89
C TRP A 24 5.02 6.01 -6.14
N SER A 25 5.05 4.73 -6.53
CA SER A 25 5.92 3.77 -5.87
C SER A 25 7.37 4.03 -6.27
N GLU A 26 7.64 4.41 -7.52
CA GLU A 26 8.97 4.88 -7.95
C GLU A 26 9.45 6.09 -7.15
N ASP A 27 8.59 7.07 -6.90
CA ASP A 27 8.96 8.22 -6.06
C ASP A 27 9.18 7.84 -4.59
N VAL A 28 8.43 6.88 -4.04
CA VAL A 28 8.68 6.33 -2.69
C VAL A 28 10.05 5.64 -2.64
N LYS A 29 10.37 4.78 -3.63
CA LYS A 29 11.67 4.10 -3.75
C LYS A 29 12.83 5.09 -3.88
N ALA A 30 12.61 6.20 -4.58
CA ALA A 30 13.57 7.27 -4.73
C ALA A 30 13.62 8.24 -3.53
N ASN A 31 12.88 7.98 -2.46
CA ASN A 31 12.74 8.83 -1.26
C ASN A 31 12.31 10.28 -1.60
N LYS A 32 11.50 10.44 -2.66
CA LYS A 32 10.90 11.72 -3.10
C LYS A 32 9.47 11.89 -2.58
N ALA A 33 8.87 10.82 -2.08
CA ALA A 33 7.52 10.80 -1.56
C ALA A 33 7.42 9.80 -0.39
N VAL A 34 6.41 9.97 0.45
CA VAL A 34 6.09 9.04 1.54
C VAL A 34 4.67 8.52 1.33
N LEU A 35 4.51 7.20 1.19
CA LEU A 35 3.21 6.57 1.26
C LEU A 35 2.76 6.54 2.72
N ARG A 36 1.59 7.09 3.01
CA ARG A 36 0.91 6.94 4.30
C ARG A 36 -0.41 6.20 4.12
N LEU A 37 -0.62 5.19 4.96
CA LEU A 37 -1.85 4.40 5.04
C LEU A 37 -2.39 4.43 6.47
N GLU A 38 -3.65 4.82 6.64
CA GLU A 38 -4.36 4.70 7.92
C GLU A 38 -5.47 3.66 7.78
N PHE A 39 -5.32 2.52 8.47
CA PHE A 39 -6.34 1.48 8.50
C PHE A 39 -7.20 1.63 9.76
N LEU A 40 -8.51 1.75 9.60
CA LEU A 40 -9.46 1.85 10.69
C LEU A 40 -10.10 0.50 10.98
N SER A 41 -10.45 0.25 12.25
CA SER A 41 -11.15 -0.97 12.67
C SER A 41 -12.54 -1.13 12.03
N SER A 42 -13.10 -0.05 11.47
CA SER A 42 -14.34 -0.05 10.70
C SER A 42 -14.21 -0.61 9.28
N GLY A 43 -13.00 -1.00 8.83
CA GLY A 43 -12.74 -1.45 7.46
C GLY A 43 -12.53 -0.31 6.47
N ILE A 44 -12.29 0.91 6.96
CA ILE A 44 -11.93 2.08 6.15
C ILE A 44 -10.40 2.18 6.08
N VAL A 45 -9.86 2.49 4.91
CA VAL A 45 -8.46 2.84 4.69
C VAL A 45 -8.36 4.24 4.12
N ARG A 46 -7.47 5.06 4.67
CA ARG A 46 -7.08 6.33 4.08
C ARG A 46 -5.72 6.21 3.43
N PHE A 47 -5.62 6.73 2.22
CA PHE A 47 -4.43 6.66 1.39
C PHE A 47 -3.94 8.08 1.08
N SER A 48 -2.67 8.35 1.38
CA SER A 48 -2.03 9.59 0.95
C SER A 48 -0.59 9.35 0.50
N ILE A 49 -0.15 10.16 -0.45
CA ILE A 49 1.26 10.29 -0.81
C ILE A 49 1.72 11.68 -0.35
N GLU A 50 2.51 11.71 0.72
CA GLU A 50 3.04 12.94 1.31
C GLU A 50 4.41 13.30 0.71
N LYS A 51 4.88 14.51 1.00
CA LYS A 51 6.17 15.09 0.55
C LYS A 51 6.36 15.21 -0.97
N SER A 52 5.35 14.86 -1.76
CA SER A 52 5.32 15.08 -3.21
C SER A 52 4.34 16.18 -3.58
N THR A 53 4.68 16.98 -4.58
CA THR A 53 3.78 17.96 -5.22
C THR A 53 3.15 17.41 -6.51
N LYS A 54 3.51 16.19 -6.91
CA LYS A 54 2.99 15.56 -8.12
C LYS A 54 1.58 15.01 -7.87
N LYS A 55 0.79 14.97 -8.95
CA LYS A 55 -0.45 14.20 -9.00
C LYS A 55 -0.15 12.85 -9.63
N TYR A 56 -0.61 11.79 -8.99
CA TYR A 56 -0.39 10.41 -9.44
C TYR A 56 -1.67 9.84 -10.06
N ALA A 57 -1.55 9.11 -11.16
CA ALA A 57 -2.69 8.56 -11.89
C ALA A 57 -3.28 7.28 -11.27
N HIS A 58 -2.48 6.55 -10.48
CA HIS A 58 -2.81 5.19 -10.01
C HIS A 58 -2.76 5.10 -8.49
N VAL A 59 -3.51 5.97 -7.83
CA VAL A 59 -3.65 5.99 -6.37
C VAL A 59 -5.03 5.50 -5.96
N LEU A 60 -5.11 4.92 -4.76
CA LEU A 60 -6.38 4.73 -4.09
C LEU A 60 -7.06 6.09 -3.89
N PRO A 61 -8.41 6.14 -3.90
CA PRO A 61 -9.13 7.28 -3.39
C PRO A 61 -8.62 7.65 -1.99
N PRO A 62 -8.59 8.95 -1.61
CA PRO A 62 -8.07 9.37 -0.30
C PRO A 62 -8.70 8.64 0.89
N GLU A 63 -9.95 8.21 0.74
CA GLU A 63 -10.65 7.32 1.65
C GLU A 63 -11.34 6.21 0.84
N SER A 64 -11.15 4.97 1.25
CA SER A 64 -11.70 3.76 0.62
C SER A 64 -12.01 2.72 1.70
N THR A 65 -12.58 1.58 1.32
CA THR A 65 -12.69 0.41 2.19
C THR A 65 -11.64 -0.65 1.88
N PHE A 66 -11.36 -1.50 2.86
CA PHE A 66 -10.47 -2.65 2.73
C PHE A 66 -10.97 -3.86 3.50
N ASP A 67 -10.53 -5.04 3.10
CA ASP A 67 -10.72 -6.31 3.82
C ASP A 67 -9.44 -7.15 3.76
N CYS A 68 -9.26 -8.03 4.74
CA CYS A 68 -8.19 -9.02 4.77
C CYS A 68 -8.74 -10.40 4.41
N ASN A 69 -7.91 -11.25 3.77
CA ASN A 69 -8.25 -12.67 3.62
C ASN A 69 -8.14 -13.42 4.95
N ASP A 70 -8.73 -14.62 5.00
CA ASP A 70 -8.72 -15.49 6.19
C ASP A 70 -7.29 -15.91 6.61
N GLN A 71 -6.33 -15.91 5.68
CA GLN A 71 -4.92 -16.20 5.97
C GLN A 71 -4.11 -14.97 6.39
N HIS A 72 -4.72 -13.77 6.46
CA HIS A 72 -4.05 -12.54 6.89
C HIS A 72 -2.74 -12.22 6.14
N THR A 73 -2.77 -12.41 4.82
CA THR A 73 -1.63 -12.19 3.91
C THR A 73 -1.99 -11.31 2.72
N LEU A 74 -3.28 -11.09 2.48
CA LEU A 74 -3.81 -10.29 1.38
C LEU A 74 -4.69 -9.17 1.92
N ILE A 75 -4.55 -7.99 1.33
CA ILE A 75 -5.45 -6.85 1.51
C ILE A 75 -6.23 -6.68 0.20
N ALA A 76 -7.55 -6.77 0.28
CA ALA A 76 -8.44 -6.33 -0.79
C ALA A 76 -8.69 -4.83 -0.62
N MET A 77 -8.09 -4.00 -1.49
CA MET A 77 -8.27 -2.55 -1.50
C MET A 77 -9.36 -2.17 -2.51
N HIS A 78 -10.60 -1.94 -2.06
CA HIS A 78 -11.77 -1.89 -2.95
C HIS A 78 -11.81 -0.69 -3.91
N GLY A 79 -11.07 0.38 -3.62
CA GLY A 79 -10.92 1.54 -4.50
C GLY A 79 -9.75 1.44 -5.49
N ASP A 80 -8.95 0.37 -5.45
CA ASP A 80 -7.75 0.27 -6.27
C ASP A 80 -8.11 -0.10 -7.72
N THR A 81 -7.83 0.81 -8.65
CA THR A 81 -8.09 0.61 -10.08
C THR A 81 -6.85 0.15 -10.87
N SER A 82 -5.69 0.05 -10.22
CA SER A 82 -4.41 -0.36 -10.83
C SER A 82 -4.35 -1.86 -11.14
N GLY A 83 -5.19 -2.65 -10.46
CA GLY A 83 -5.18 -4.11 -10.54
C GLY A 83 -4.01 -4.75 -9.79
N LEU A 84 -3.39 -4.04 -8.85
CA LEU A 84 -2.41 -4.61 -7.94
C LEU A 84 -3.07 -5.65 -7.03
N VAL A 85 -2.33 -6.71 -6.74
CA VAL A 85 -2.60 -7.57 -5.59
C VAL A 85 -1.74 -7.07 -4.44
N TRP A 86 -2.38 -6.67 -3.35
CA TRP A 86 -1.73 -6.15 -2.15
C TRP A 86 -1.51 -7.29 -1.17
N HIS A 87 -0.26 -7.70 -1.01
CA HIS A 87 0.12 -8.59 0.06
C HIS A 87 0.69 -7.79 1.22
N TYR A 88 0.49 -8.29 2.44
CA TYR A 88 1.14 -7.74 3.62
C TYR A 88 1.79 -8.85 4.43
N GLN A 89 2.88 -8.50 5.11
CA GLN A 89 3.56 -9.35 6.04
C GLN A 89 3.93 -8.54 7.29
N LYS A 90 3.63 -9.12 8.45
CA LYS A 90 4.03 -8.60 9.75
C LYS A 90 5.52 -8.93 9.93
N GLU A 91 6.38 -7.93 9.99
CA GLU A 91 7.79 -8.14 10.33
C GLU A 91 7.95 -8.08 11.86
N ASP A 92 7.37 -7.05 12.50
CA ASP A 92 7.14 -6.94 13.94
C ASP A 92 5.97 -5.99 14.24
N ASP A 93 5.73 -5.65 15.52
CA ASP A 93 4.62 -4.79 15.98
C ASP A 93 4.61 -3.37 15.39
N LYS A 94 5.76 -2.90 14.90
CA LYS A 94 5.97 -1.56 14.35
C LYS A 94 6.37 -1.57 12.88
N ASN A 95 6.71 -2.73 12.31
CA ASN A 95 7.21 -2.85 10.94
C ASN A 95 6.34 -3.76 10.10
N LEU A 96 5.82 -3.19 9.01
CA LEU A 96 4.96 -3.84 8.04
C LEU A 96 5.67 -3.89 6.68
N ARG A 97 5.60 -5.03 6.01
CA ARG A 97 6.06 -5.16 4.63
C ARG A 97 4.87 -5.33 3.70
N LEU A 98 4.70 -4.41 2.75
CA LEU A 98 3.78 -4.57 1.63
C LEU A 98 4.50 -5.14 0.42
N ARG A 99 3.87 -6.12 -0.23
CA ARG A 99 4.31 -6.64 -1.51
C ARG A 99 3.19 -6.46 -2.54
N LEU A 100 3.43 -5.57 -3.49
CA LEU A 100 2.47 -5.14 -4.51
C LEU A 100 2.77 -5.86 -5.81
N VAL A 101 1.82 -6.64 -6.32
CA VAL A 101 2.06 -7.54 -7.46
C VAL A 101 1.19 -7.18 -8.63
N GLY A 102 1.82 -7.03 -9.80
CA GLY A 102 1.16 -7.24 -11.09
C GLY A 102 0.16 -6.17 -11.48
N ALA A 103 0.55 -4.89 -11.42
CA ALA A 103 -0.23 -3.77 -11.97
C ALA A 103 -0.67 -4.08 -13.42
N LYS A 104 -1.89 -4.59 -13.57
CA LYS A 104 -2.25 -5.44 -14.72
C LYS A 104 -2.73 -4.65 -15.94
N LYS A 105 -2.98 -3.34 -15.80
CA LYS A 105 -3.60 -2.51 -16.84
C LYS A 105 -2.65 -1.92 -17.88
N PHE A 106 -1.32 -1.96 -17.67
CA PHE A 106 -0.35 -1.45 -18.63
C PHE A 106 0.48 -2.61 -19.16
N ALA A 107 0.08 -3.13 -20.32
CA ALA A 107 0.60 -4.35 -20.92
C ALA A 107 2.13 -4.54 -20.74
N ARG A 108 2.51 -5.69 -20.15
CA ARG A 108 3.85 -6.31 -20.01
C ARG A 108 4.61 -6.18 -18.70
N CYS A 109 4.19 -5.38 -17.71
CA CYS A 109 4.90 -5.34 -16.43
C CYS A 109 4.31 -6.34 -15.41
N LYS A 110 4.93 -7.54 -15.30
CA LYS A 110 4.79 -8.43 -14.13
C LYS A 110 5.60 -7.91 -12.94
N GLY A 111 5.56 -6.59 -12.73
CA GLY A 111 6.39 -5.95 -11.72
C GLY A 111 5.95 -6.36 -10.33
N VAL A 112 6.91 -6.38 -9.42
CA VAL A 112 6.66 -6.56 -7.98
C VAL A 112 7.37 -5.43 -7.27
N ASP A 113 6.65 -4.71 -6.43
CA ASP A 113 7.22 -3.75 -5.52
C ASP A 113 7.11 -4.29 -4.10
N VAL A 114 8.14 -4.04 -3.32
CA VAL A 114 8.16 -4.26 -1.89
C VAL A 114 8.33 -2.90 -1.25
N ILE A 115 7.39 -2.50 -0.39
CA ILE A 115 7.44 -1.26 0.37
C ILE A 115 7.46 -1.64 1.84
N TYR A 116 8.44 -1.13 2.57
CA TYR A 116 8.50 -1.27 4.02
C TYR A 116 7.86 -0.05 4.66
N LEU A 117 7.02 -0.29 5.65
CA LEU A 117 6.31 0.73 6.37
C LEU A 117 6.56 0.58 7.86
N GLN A 118 6.63 1.71 8.53
CA GLN A 118 6.72 1.78 9.97
C GLN A 118 5.45 2.41 10.54
N ARG A 119 4.99 1.88 11.67
CA ARG A 119 3.85 2.43 12.41
C ARG A 119 4.20 3.80 12.99
N VAL A 120 3.33 4.77 12.73
CA VAL A 120 3.40 6.12 13.29
C VAL A 120 2.54 6.15 14.56
N GLN A 121 3.11 6.68 15.63
CA GLN A 121 2.41 6.84 16.92
C GLN A 121 1.49 8.06 16.91
#